data_AF-A0A7X9MIT5-F1
#
_entry.id   AF-A0A7X9MIT5-F1
#
_cell.length_a   1.000
_cell.length_b   1.000
_cell.length_c   1.000
_cell.angle_alpha   90.00
_cell.angle_beta   90.00
_cell.angle_gamma   90.00
#
_symmetry.space_group_name_H-M   'P 1'
#
loop_
_entity.id
_entity.type
_entity.pdbx_description
1 polymer ?
#
loop_
_entity_poly.entity_id
_entity_poly.type
_entity_poly.pdbx_seq_one_letter_code
_entity_poly.pdbx_strand_id
1 'polypeptide(L)'
;MGRYRSRRPEEIAMGLVAAQAAIAKTAQALAERSAALLDAVDPAAPFSVDVAAQTAELFVAMDEATTTVRREIVTALAGVYTHEQLAQIVGMSPWWVGKVLREAGKP
;
A
#
# COMPACT_ATOMS: atom_id res chain seq x y z
N MET A 1 7.57 -10.63 25.55
CA MET A 1 7.67 -9.27 24.99
C MET A 1 8.84 -9.24 24.02
N GLY A 2 8.56 -9.13 22.71
CA GLY A 2 9.62 -8.99 21.71
C GLY A 2 10.42 -7.71 21.94
N ARG A 3 11.75 -7.80 21.90
CA ARG A 3 12.67 -6.67 22.13
C ARG A 3 12.66 -5.77 20.88
N TYR A 4 11.77 -4.79 20.85
CA TYR A 4 11.88 -3.67 19.91
C TYR A 4 13.21 -2.95 20.18
N ARG A 5 14.13 -2.93 19.21
CA ARG A 5 15.40 -2.22 19.32
C ARG A 5 15.21 -0.81 18.81
N SER A 6 15.73 0.20 19.50
CA SER A 6 15.81 1.54 18.91
C SER A 6 16.73 1.49 17.68
N ARG A 7 16.16 1.63 16.49
CA ARG A 7 16.94 1.92 15.29
C ARG A 7 17.54 3.31 15.39
N ARG A 8 18.66 3.54 14.70
CA ARG A 8 19.23 4.88 14.62
C ARG A 8 18.31 5.78 13.79
N PRO A 9 18.19 7.09 14.09
CA PRO A 9 17.31 8.00 13.35
C PRO A 9 17.46 7.94 11.83
N GLU A 10 18.67 7.68 11.34
CA GLU A 10 18.99 7.53 9.92
C GLU A 10 18.30 6.31 9.29
N GLU A 11 18.22 5.19 10.01
CA GLU A 11 17.58 3.96 9.52
C GLU A 11 16.05 4.12 9.45
N ILE A 12 15.48 4.96 10.32
CA ILE A 12 14.07 5.34 10.29
C ILE A 12 13.81 6.26 9.10
N ALA A 13 14.66 7.28 8.90
CA ALA A 13 14.54 8.21 7.79
C ALA A 13 14.61 7.49 6.42
N MET A 14 15.55 6.57 6.24
CA MET A 14 15.63 5.77 5.01
C MET A 14 14.37 4.91 4.77
N GLY A 15 13.82 4.30 5.83
CA GLY A 15 12.58 3.54 5.74
C GLY A 15 11.38 4.39 5.33
N LEU A 16 11.27 5.60 5.90
CA LEU A 16 10.23 6.56 5.54
C LEU A 16 10.35 7.03 4.09
N VAL A 17 11.57 7.33 3.62
CA VAL A 17 11.83 7.71 2.22
C VAL A 17 11.47 6.57 1.26
N ALA A 18 11.82 5.32 1.59
CA ALA A 18 11.45 4.16 0.79
C ALA A 18 9.92 3.98 0.71
N ALA A 19 9.22 4.12 1.84
CA ALA A 19 7.76 4.07 1.88
C ALA A 19 7.11 5.21 1.06
N GLN A 20 7.63 6.43 1.16
CA GLN A 20 7.17 7.57 0.35
C GLN A 20 7.38 7.34 -1.15
N ALA A 21 8.53 6.78 -1.55
CA ALA A 21 8.79 6.43 -2.95
C ALA A 21 7.82 5.35 -3.46
N ALA A 22 7.52 4.34 -2.64
CA ALA A 22 6.54 3.31 -2.98
C ALA A 22 5.12 3.89 -3.15
N ILE A 23 4.70 4.80 -2.26
CA ILE A 23 3.43 5.53 -2.36
C ILE A 23 3.37 6.33 -3.67
N ALA A 24 4.40 7.13 -3.95
CA ALA A 24 4.44 7.99 -5.14
C ALA A 24 4.36 7.19 -6.45
N LYS A 25 5.14 6.11 -6.56
CA LYS A 25 5.12 5.22 -7.73
C LYS A 25 3.75 4.57 -7.91
N THR A 26 3.15 4.13 -6.81
CA THR A 26 1.84 3.48 -6.83
C THR A 26 0.73 4.46 -7.25
N ALA A 27 0.75 5.68 -6.70
CA ALA A 27 -0.19 6.74 -7.06
C ALA A 27 -0.09 7.11 -8.55
N GLN A 28 1.13 7.19 -9.10
CA GLN A 28 1.34 7.46 -10.52
C GLN A 28 0.73 6.35 -11.40
N ALA A 29 0.99 5.08 -11.10
CA ALA A 29 0.43 3.96 -11.86
C ALA A 29 -1.11 3.94 -11.84
N LEU A 30 -1.72 4.32 -10.72
CA LEU A 30 -3.18 4.44 -10.61
C LEU A 30 -3.73 5.63 -11.41
N ALA A 31 -3.04 6.76 -11.42
CA ALA A 31 -3.41 7.92 -12.21
C ALA A 31 -3.39 7.60 -13.71
N GLU A 32 -2.35 6.91 -14.19
CA GLU A 32 -2.22 6.48 -15.59
C GLU A 32 -3.38 5.55 -16.00
N ARG A 33 -3.73 4.57 -15.16
CA ARG A 33 -4.85 3.65 -15.43
C ARG A 33 -6.22 4.34 -15.37
N SER A 34 -6.39 5.27 -14.44
CA SER A 34 -7.64 6.06 -14.32
C SER A 34 -7.84 6.96 -15.54
N ALA A 35 -6.76 7.57 -16.04
CA ALA A 35 -6.80 8.39 -17.26
C ALA A 35 -7.17 7.55 -18.49
N ALA A 36 -6.53 6.38 -18.66
CA ALA A 36 -6.85 5.47 -19.76
C ALA A 36 -8.31 4.99 -19.73
N LEU A 37 -8.87 4.73 -18.54
CA LEU A 37 -10.28 4.39 -18.39
C LEU A 37 -11.19 5.54 -18.82
N LEU A 38 -10.90 6.77 -18.37
CA LEU A 38 -11.67 7.96 -18.75
C LEU A 38 -11.66 8.21 -20.26
N ASP A 39 -10.51 8.00 -20.92
CA ASP A 39 -10.39 8.12 -22.38
C ASP A 39 -11.16 7.03 -23.13
N ALA A 40 -11.36 5.86 -22.52
CA ALA A 40 -12.10 4.73 -23.10
C ALA A 40 -13.63 4.82 -22.92
N VAL A 41 -14.14 5.73 -22.07
CA VAL A 41 -15.58 5.89 -21.87
C VAL A 41 -16.20 6.57 -23.09
N ASP A 42 -17.07 5.85 -23.79
CA ASP A 42 -17.96 6.45 -24.79
C ASP A 42 -19.03 7.32 -24.07
N PRO A 43 -19.08 8.64 -24.30
CA PRO A 43 -20.07 9.53 -23.70
C PRO A 43 -21.52 9.16 -24.05
N ALA A 44 -21.74 8.47 -25.18
CA ALA A 44 -23.07 8.01 -25.59
C ALA A 44 -23.49 6.72 -24.87
N ALA A 45 -22.56 5.98 -24.26
CA ALA A 45 -22.79 4.73 -23.56
C ALA A 45 -21.92 4.59 -22.29
N PRO A 46 -22.08 5.49 -21.29
CA PRO A 46 -21.18 5.58 -20.14
C PRO A 46 -21.24 4.38 -19.18
N PHE A 47 -22.26 3.53 -19.30
CA PHE A 47 -22.46 2.33 -18.47
C PHE A 47 -22.39 1.04 -19.28
N SER A 48 -21.57 1.02 -20.34
CA SER A 48 -21.33 -0.20 -21.10
C SER A 48 -20.74 -1.30 -20.20
N VAL A 49 -21.00 -2.56 -20.54
CA VAL A 49 -20.47 -3.73 -19.81
C VAL A 49 -18.93 -3.70 -19.79
N ASP A 50 -18.32 -3.19 -20.85
CA ASP A 50 -16.87 -3.05 -20.98
C ASP A 50 -16.30 -1.99 -20.01
N VAL A 51 -16.93 -0.82 -19.92
CA VAL A 51 -16.56 0.21 -18.92
C VAL A 51 -16.72 -0.31 -17.49
N ALA A 52 -17.78 -1.08 -17.22
CA ALA A 52 -17.98 -1.70 -15.92
C ALA A 52 -16.89 -2.73 -15.58
N ALA A 53 -16.45 -3.54 -16.55
CA ALA A 53 -15.37 -4.50 -16.37
C ALA A 53 -14.02 -3.80 -16.11
N GLN A 54 -13.67 -2.80 -16.93
CA GLN A 54 -12.42 -2.03 -16.77
C GLN A 54 -12.41 -1.23 -15.46
N THR A 55 -13.56 -0.71 -15.03
CA THR A 55 -13.70 -0.06 -13.71
C THR A 55 -13.49 -1.05 -12.58
N ALA A 56 -14.03 -2.27 -12.67
CA ALA A 56 -13.81 -3.31 -11.67
C ALA A 56 -12.33 -3.72 -11.58
N GLU A 57 -11.65 -3.86 -12.73
CA GLU A 57 -10.21 -4.12 -12.78
C GLU A 57 -9.38 -3.00 -12.15
N LEU A 58 -9.77 -1.73 -12.36
CA LEU A 58 -9.15 -0.59 -11.71
C LEU A 58 -9.31 -0.66 -10.18
N PHE A 59 -10.48 -1.02 -9.67
CA PHE A 59 -10.69 -1.19 -8.22
C PHE A 59 -9.84 -2.31 -7.62
N VAL A 60 -9.74 -3.46 -8.32
CA VAL A 60 -8.85 -4.56 -7.89
C VAL A 60 -7.39 -4.09 -7.86
N ALA A 61 -6.94 -3.42 -8.92
CA ALA A 61 -5.59 -2.87 -8.99
C ALA A 61 -5.32 -1.85 -7.87
N MET A 62 -6.30 -1.01 -7.54
CA MET A 62 -6.21 -0.05 -6.42
C MET A 62 -6.07 -0.75 -5.07
N ASP A 63 -6.81 -1.83 -4.84
CA ASP A 63 -6.74 -2.58 -3.59
C ASP A 63 -5.38 -3.30 -3.42
N GLU A 64 -4.89 -3.92 -4.49
CA GLU A 64 -3.56 -4.55 -4.53
C GLU A 64 -2.43 -3.53 -4.31
N ALA A 65 -2.52 -2.39 -4.98
CA ALA A 65 -1.62 -1.25 -4.83
C ALA A 65 -1.59 -0.75 -3.37
N THR A 66 -2.76 -0.52 -2.79
CA THR A 66 -2.91 -0.05 -1.41
C THR A 66 -2.33 -1.06 -0.43
N THR A 67 -2.62 -2.34 -0.63
CA THR A 67 -2.07 -3.44 0.18
C THR A 67 -0.54 -3.49 0.09
N THR A 68 0.03 -3.31 -1.10
CA THR A 68 1.49 -3.26 -1.31
C THR A 68 2.12 -2.11 -0.54
N VAL A 69 1.57 -0.89 -0.66
CA VAL A 69 2.04 0.29 0.10
C VAL A 69 2.00 0.04 1.60
N ARG A 70 0.91 -0.52 2.13
CA ARG A 70 0.80 -0.86 3.55
C ARG A 70 1.88 -1.86 3.99
N ARG A 71 2.21 -2.85 3.16
CA ARG A 71 3.28 -3.83 3.45
C ARG A 71 4.66 -3.16 3.51
N GLU A 72 4.93 -2.23 2.60
CA GLU A 72 6.17 -1.44 2.62
C GLU A 72 6.30 -0.58 3.87
N ILE A 73 5.23 0.12 4.27
CA ILE A 73 5.19 0.92 5.51
C ILE A 73 5.47 0.02 6.73
N VAL A 74 4.77 -1.11 6.86
CA VAL A 74 5.00 -2.08 7.95
C VAL A 74 6.45 -2.54 7.97
N THR A 75 7.01 -2.87 6.81
CA THR A 75 8.37 -3.40 6.67
C THR A 75 9.43 -2.35 6.98
N ALA A 76 9.21 -1.09 6.58
CA ALA A 76 10.10 0.04 6.84
C ALA A 76 10.14 0.42 8.32
N LEU A 77 8.98 0.39 8.98
CA LEU A 77 8.78 0.80 10.37
C LEU A 77 8.91 -0.37 11.37
N ALA A 78 9.13 -1.59 10.86
CA ALA A 78 9.37 -2.78 11.65
C ALA A 78 10.52 -2.59 12.66
N GLY A 79 10.27 -2.97 13.91
CA GLY A 79 11.25 -2.85 15.00
C GLY A 79 11.31 -1.48 15.67
N VAL A 80 10.70 -0.44 15.07
CA VAL A 80 10.57 0.90 15.66
C VAL A 80 9.26 1.03 16.44
N TYR A 81 8.17 0.57 15.83
CA TYR A 81 6.83 0.64 16.37
C TYR A 81 6.33 -0.75 16.76
N THR A 82 5.43 -0.79 17.75
CA THR A 82 4.74 -2.02 18.11
C THR A 82 3.76 -2.44 17.02
N HIS A 83 3.37 -3.71 17.02
CA HIS A 83 2.37 -4.23 16.09
C HIS A 83 1.06 -3.43 16.13
N GLU A 84 0.63 -3.00 17.32
CA GLU A 84 -0.57 -2.17 17.52
C GLU A 84 -0.43 -0.78 16.88
N GLN A 85 0.71 -0.14 17.05
CA GLN A 85 0.96 1.18 16.45
C GLN A 85 1.06 1.09 14.93
N LEU A 86 1.71 0.06 14.40
CA LEU A 86 1.77 -0.20 12.96
C LEU A 86 0.36 -0.45 12.39
N ALA A 87 -0.45 -1.25 13.09
CA ALA A 87 -1.84 -1.52 12.72
C ALA A 87 -2.67 -0.24 12.58
N GLN A 88 -2.52 0.70 13.53
CA GLN A 88 -3.15 2.02 13.46
C GLN A 88 -2.64 2.85 12.28
N ILE A 89 -1.32 2.87 12.03
CA ILE A 89 -0.72 3.63 10.92
C ILE A 89 -1.23 3.15 9.56
N VAL A 90 -1.28 1.84 9.34
CA VAL A 90 -1.68 1.29 8.04
C VAL A 90 -3.18 1.02 7.91
N GLY A 91 -3.95 1.20 8.99
CA GLY A 91 -5.39 0.94 9.04
C GLY A 91 -5.74 -0.54 8.89
N MET A 92 -4.90 -1.45 9.41
CA MET A 92 -5.07 -2.90 9.32
C MET A 92 -5.10 -3.52 10.71
N SER A 93 -5.48 -4.80 10.83
CA SER A 93 -5.45 -5.50 12.12
C SER A 93 -4.01 -5.81 12.57
N PRO A 94 -3.73 -5.90 13.89
CA PRO A 94 -2.43 -6.33 14.40
C PRO A 94 -2.01 -7.73 13.90
N TRP A 95 -2.99 -8.61 13.66
CA TRP A 95 -2.75 -9.92 13.06
C TRP A 95 -2.16 -9.82 11.64
N TRP A 96 -2.71 -8.91 10.82
CA TRP A 96 -2.21 -8.70 9.45
C TRP A 96 -0.78 -8.16 9.46
N VAL A 97 -0.48 -7.19 10.35
CA VAL A 97 0.89 -6.68 10.55
C VAL A 97 1.84 -7.82 10.92
N GLY A 98 1.46 -8.67 11.89
CA GLY A 98 2.26 -9.82 12.28
C GLY A 98 2.46 -10.83 11.14
N LYS A 99 1.46 -11.02 10.28
CA LYS A 99 1.60 -11.85 9.07
C LYS A 99 2.64 -11.27 8.12
N VAL A 100 2.57 -9.98 7.81
CA VAL A 100 3.52 -9.31 6.92
C VAL A 100 4.95 -9.37 7.44
N LEU A 101 5.15 -9.11 8.74
CA LEU A 101 6.48 -9.17 9.35
C LEU A 101 7.07 -10.59 9.29
N ARG A 102 6.27 -11.63 9.56
CA ARG A 102 6.69 -13.03 9.42
C ARG A 102 7.09 -13.37 7.98
N GLU A 103 6.30 -12.96 7.00
CA GLU A 103 6.59 -13.18 5.57
C GLU A 103 7.87 -12.45 5.13
N ALA A 104 8.16 -11.29 5.72
CA ALA A 104 9.38 -10.52 5.47
C ALA A 104 10.61 -10.99 6.28
N GLY A 105 10.48 -12.03 7.12
CA GLY A 105 11.55 -12.50 8.00
C GLY A 105 11.94 -11.49 9.10
N LYS A 106 11.03 -10.59 9.47
CA LYS A 106 11.25 -9.54 10.48
C LYS A 106 10.53 -9.88 11.80
N PRO A 107 11.10 -9.46 12.95
CA PRO A 107 10.49 -9.64 14.27
C PRO A 107 9.25 -8.77 14.49
#